data_AF-A0A843RNF6-F1
#
_entry.id   AF-A0A843RNF6-F1
#
_cell.length_a   1.000
_cell.length_b   1.000
_cell.length_c   1.000
_cell.angle_alpha   90.00
_cell.angle_beta   90.00
_cell.angle_gamma   90.00
#
_symmetry.space_group_name_H-M   'P 1'
#
loop_
_entity.id
_entity.type
_entity.pdbx_description
1 polymer ?
#
loop_
_entity_poly.entity_id
_entity_poly.type
_entity_poly.pdbx_seq_one_letter_code
_entity_poly.pdbx_strand_id
1 'polypeptide(L)'
;MAYMRATVFGSREALREFRRSGLIGDIWGARERGLTATILRRSRIFAYRAMIAVKLLISRAKSAELLPGSGLFGGVRKMSGAIRGWLIGAVLLVAGCTAAEAPWSPDPAEAAQLDDFRRLVFGSGPGQLAKWQQPIRVALVDATSEGEREIARRHFAALADLSGLAVDEATPPGANLLVFFADDPIDYARRHRGLYSHRVTDPRHFESLLAERADSTCFGFLWGGWPSGGGIDFAVVFVRTDRGERTVQGCLVQQTTQVMGLRHDLDPEADSIFSDSGRQDDLTERDRLMVRLLYDPRLKPGVDWAEAEPVARAALHDLRAETGGAAAR
;
A
#
# COMPACT_ATOMS: atom_id res chain seq x y z
N MET A 1 -31.18 11.63 30.66
CA MET A 1 -31.68 11.41 32.03
C MET A 1 -30.51 10.97 32.89
N ALA A 2 -30.31 11.68 34.01
CA ALA A 2 -29.48 11.37 35.18
C ALA A 2 -27.94 11.33 35.08
N TYR A 3 -27.33 11.94 36.11
CA TYR A 3 -25.92 11.92 36.53
C TYR A 3 -24.90 12.81 35.82
N MET A 4 -24.90 14.10 36.16
CA MET A 4 -23.74 14.72 36.83
C MET A 4 -24.15 16.06 37.43
N ARG A 5 -24.56 16.03 38.70
CA ARG A 5 -24.67 17.21 39.56
C ARG A 5 -23.65 17.07 40.68
N ALA A 6 -22.95 18.17 40.91
CA ALA A 6 -22.32 18.57 42.15
C ALA A 6 -21.02 17.86 42.57
N THR A 7 -19.92 18.61 42.49
CA THR A 7 -19.12 18.91 43.69
C THR A 7 -18.27 20.15 43.42
N VAL A 8 -18.86 21.32 43.70
CA VAL A 8 -18.13 22.57 43.93
C VAL A 8 -18.63 23.10 45.25
N PHE A 9 -17.84 23.01 46.32
CA PHE A 9 -17.93 23.91 47.46
C PHE A 9 -16.60 23.90 48.24
N GLY A 10 -15.80 24.93 47.99
CA GLY A 10 -14.58 25.25 48.72
C GLY A 10 -14.21 26.70 48.46
N SER A 11 -14.58 27.56 49.42
CA SER A 11 -14.31 29.00 49.58
C SER A 11 -14.75 29.97 48.47
N ARG A 12 -15.73 30.82 48.82
CA ARG A 12 -16.16 32.02 48.06
C ARG A 12 -15.07 33.11 47.96
N GLU A 13 -13.87 32.86 48.47
CA GLU A 13 -12.71 33.76 48.38
C GLU A 13 -11.86 33.47 47.14
N ALA A 14 -11.70 32.21 46.72
CA ALA A 14 -10.95 31.85 45.50
C ALA A 14 -11.60 32.44 44.22
N LEU A 15 -12.94 32.52 44.21
CA LEU A 15 -13.71 33.07 43.09
C LEU A 15 -13.64 34.61 42.99
N ARG A 16 -13.29 35.34 44.06
CA ARG A 16 -13.14 36.80 44.01
C ARG A 16 -11.77 37.22 43.47
N GLU A 17 -10.74 36.42 43.73
CA GLU A 17 -9.40 36.66 43.21
C GLU A 17 -9.29 36.29 41.72
N PHE A 18 -10.04 35.27 41.29
CA PHE A 18 -10.12 34.85 39.88
C PHE A 18 -10.82 35.86 38.95
N ARG A 19 -11.65 36.77 39.49
CA ARG A 19 -12.39 37.77 38.70
C ARG A 19 -11.57 39.03 38.40
N ARG A 20 -10.42 39.23 39.05
CA ARG A 20 -9.55 40.41 38.85
C ARG A 20 -8.49 40.24 37.75
N SER A 21 -8.28 39.03 37.21
CA SER A 21 -7.20 38.75 36.26
C SER A 21 -7.58 38.86 34.78
N GLY A 22 -8.81 39.29 34.43
CA GLY A 22 -9.18 39.61 33.05
C GLY A 22 -9.10 38.47 32.02
N LEU A 23 -9.08 37.20 32.46
CA LEU A 23 -8.83 36.03 31.61
C LEU A 23 -10.10 35.27 31.19
N ILE A 24 -11.21 35.97 31.02
CA ILE A 24 -12.41 35.43 30.33
C ILE A 24 -12.77 36.38 29.20
N GLY A 25 -11.96 36.34 28.16
CA GLY A 25 -12.23 36.94 26.85
C GLY A 25 -12.07 35.92 25.71
N ASP A 26 -11.14 34.96 25.84
CA ASP A 26 -10.65 34.21 24.67
C ASP A 26 -10.95 32.70 24.67
N ILE A 27 -11.91 32.21 25.48
CA ILE A 27 -12.29 30.78 25.47
C ILE A 27 -13.67 30.54 24.83
N TRP A 28 -14.40 31.60 24.46
CA TRP A 28 -15.70 31.47 23.79
C TRP A 28 -15.74 32.18 22.43
N GLY A 29 -14.79 31.82 21.56
CA GLY A 29 -14.68 32.39 20.20
C GLY A 29 -13.80 31.61 19.23
N ALA A 30 -13.59 30.30 19.46
CA ALA A 30 -12.68 29.48 18.65
C ALA A 30 -13.36 28.25 18.02
N ARG A 31 -14.57 28.42 17.46
CA ARG A 31 -15.24 27.38 16.67
C ARG A 31 -15.13 27.58 15.15
N GLU A 32 -14.35 28.54 14.63
CA GLU A 32 -14.36 28.80 13.17
C GLU A 32 -13.02 29.07 12.46
N ARG A 33 -11.84 28.90 13.09
CA ARG A 33 -10.57 29.04 12.33
C ARG A 33 -9.56 27.96 12.70
N GLY A 34 -9.27 27.09 11.73
CA GLY A 34 -8.35 25.96 11.83
C GLY A 34 -6.92 26.36 12.20
N LEU A 35 -6.57 26.17 13.47
CA LEU A 35 -5.22 26.36 14.02
C LEU A 35 -4.86 25.21 14.96
N THR A 36 -4.72 23.98 14.44
CA THR A 36 -4.45 22.79 15.27
C THR A 36 -2.96 22.42 15.35
N ALA A 37 -2.14 22.68 14.32
CA ALA A 37 -0.73 22.24 14.34
C ALA A 37 0.22 23.11 15.20
N THR A 38 0.06 24.43 15.18
CA THR A 38 0.98 25.36 15.88
C THR A 38 0.74 25.39 17.39
N ILE A 39 -0.52 25.22 17.81
CA ILE A 39 -0.89 25.16 19.23
C ILE A 39 -0.35 23.85 19.84
N LEU A 40 -0.51 22.72 19.17
CA LEU A 40 0.05 21.42 19.62
C LEU A 40 1.59 21.45 19.70
N ARG A 41 2.28 22.13 18.79
CA ARG A 41 3.75 22.26 18.82
C ARG A 41 4.23 23.12 19.99
N ARG A 42 3.53 24.21 20.32
CA ARG A 42 3.84 25.06 21.48
C ARG A 42 3.55 24.35 22.81
N SER A 43 2.49 23.54 22.88
CA SER A 43 2.18 22.70 24.04
C SER A 43 3.27 21.65 24.34
N ARG A 44 3.84 21.03 23.28
CA ARG A 44 4.94 20.06 23.41
C ARG A 44 6.24 20.68 23.92
N ILE A 45 6.59 21.87 23.45
CA ILE A 45 7.80 22.59 23.91
C ILE A 45 7.64 23.01 25.38
N PHE A 46 6.44 23.43 25.80
CA PHE A 46 6.16 23.80 27.18
C PHE A 46 6.26 22.60 28.13
N ALA A 47 5.66 21.46 27.77
CA ALA A 47 5.75 20.22 28.54
C ALA A 47 7.19 19.70 28.67
N TYR A 48 7.99 19.81 27.61
CA TYR A 48 9.39 19.39 27.62
C TYR A 48 10.26 20.27 28.53
N ARG A 49 10.05 21.59 28.51
CA ARG A 49 10.74 22.53 29.42
C ARG A 49 10.33 22.34 30.87
N ALA A 50 9.08 22.01 31.15
CA ALA A 50 8.60 21.67 32.49
C ALA A 50 9.26 20.38 33.02
N MET A 51 9.38 19.34 32.19
CA MET A 51 10.10 18.11 32.58
C MET A 51 11.58 18.34 32.89
N ILE A 52 12.26 19.17 32.11
CA ILE A 52 13.67 19.53 32.35
C ILE A 52 13.82 20.28 33.68
N ALA A 53 12.91 21.23 33.96
CA ALA A 53 12.92 21.97 35.22
C ALA A 53 12.72 21.04 36.44
N VAL A 54 11.81 20.06 36.33
CA VAL A 54 11.58 19.04 37.38
C VAL A 54 12.82 18.16 37.57
N LYS A 55 13.47 17.70 36.49
CA LYS A 55 14.74 16.93 36.57
C LYS A 55 15.86 17.73 37.24
N LEU A 56 15.99 19.02 36.93
CA LEU A 56 16.99 19.91 37.53
C LEU A 56 16.71 20.18 39.02
N LEU A 57 15.44 20.32 39.41
CA LEU A 57 15.01 20.43 40.81
C LEU A 57 15.32 19.15 41.61
N ILE A 58 15.06 17.97 41.02
CA ILE A 58 15.38 16.67 41.63
C ILE A 58 16.90 16.48 41.73
N SER A 59 17.66 16.90 40.72
CA SER A 59 19.12 16.83 40.73
C SER A 59 19.73 17.74 41.79
N ARG A 60 19.23 18.97 41.96
CA ARG A 60 19.69 19.89 43.02
C ARG A 60 19.32 19.39 44.42
N ALA A 61 18.18 18.73 44.59
CA ALA A 61 17.80 18.11 45.85
C ALA A 61 18.75 16.96 46.24
N LYS A 62 19.21 16.16 45.27
CA LYS A 62 20.20 15.09 45.49
C LYS A 62 21.61 15.61 45.80
N SER A 63 21.99 16.79 45.32
CA SER A 63 23.30 17.38 45.58
C SER A 63 23.41 18.08 46.95
N ALA A 64 22.29 18.30 47.66
CA ALA A 64 22.26 18.94 48.96
C ALA A 64 22.37 17.97 50.15
N GLU A 65 22.30 16.65 49.92
CA GLU A 65 22.43 15.61 50.95
C GLU A 65 23.83 14.97 50.93
N LEU A 66 24.82 15.70 51.45
CA LEU A 66 26.11 15.14 51.88
C LEU A 66 26.49 15.70 53.26
N LEU A 67 25.72 15.33 54.30
CA LEU A 67 26.20 15.26 55.69
C LEU A 67 25.47 14.12 56.41
N PRO A 68 26.15 13.33 57.26
CA PRO A 68 25.65 12.04 57.73
C PRO A 68 24.77 12.17 58.99
N GLY A 69 23.70 11.36 59.04
CA GLY A 69 23.04 11.00 60.29
C GLY A 69 21.60 11.50 60.43
N SER A 70 20.64 10.74 59.89
CA SER A 70 19.37 10.37 60.56
C SER A 70 18.44 9.66 59.55
N GLY A 71 17.76 8.61 60.02
CA GLY A 71 17.16 7.58 59.19
C GLY A 71 15.99 7.99 58.27
N LEU A 72 15.81 7.16 57.24
CA LEU A 72 14.81 7.18 56.15
C LEU A 72 13.32 7.21 56.56
N PHE A 73 13.00 7.31 57.86
CA PHE A 73 11.61 7.37 58.35
C PHE A 73 11.31 8.60 59.24
N GLY A 74 12.27 9.51 59.43
CA GLY A 74 12.07 10.71 60.26
C GLY A 74 11.47 11.93 59.55
N GLY A 75 11.69 12.07 58.24
CA GLY A 75 11.39 13.31 57.50
C GLY A 75 9.92 13.53 57.12
N VAL A 76 9.11 12.47 57.04
CA VAL A 76 7.75 12.59 56.51
C VAL A 76 6.74 13.09 57.57
N ARG A 77 7.13 13.20 58.85
CA ARG A 77 6.23 13.59 59.95
C ARG A 77 6.13 15.11 60.20
N LYS A 78 6.95 15.93 59.52
CA LYS A 78 6.96 17.41 59.64
C LYS A 78 6.66 18.16 58.34
N MET A 79 6.06 17.52 57.34
CA MET A 79 5.51 18.23 56.18
C MET A 79 4.02 18.47 56.38
N SER A 80 3.60 19.73 56.22
CA SER A 80 2.20 20.13 56.31
C SER A 80 1.33 19.29 55.34
N GLY A 81 0.09 19.00 55.73
CA GLY A 81 -0.83 18.14 54.98
C GLY A 81 -1.01 18.53 53.50
N ALA A 82 -0.77 19.81 53.18
CA ALA A 82 -0.81 20.35 51.82
C ALA A 82 0.26 19.75 50.89
N ILE A 83 1.47 19.48 51.38
CA ILE A 83 2.59 18.99 50.54
C ILE A 83 2.42 17.48 50.26
N ARG A 84 1.87 16.71 51.21
CA ARG A 84 1.49 15.32 50.99
C ARG A 84 0.36 15.18 49.97
N GLY A 85 -0.66 16.05 50.04
CA GLY A 85 -1.75 16.09 49.06
C GLY A 85 -1.25 16.42 47.64
N TRP A 86 -0.30 17.35 47.53
CA TRP A 86 0.30 17.73 46.25
C TRP A 86 1.14 16.61 45.62
N LEU A 87 1.95 15.89 46.40
CA LEU A 87 2.77 14.79 45.88
C LEU A 87 1.92 13.57 45.46
N ILE A 88 0.88 13.22 46.21
CA ILE A 88 -0.05 12.14 45.84
C ILE A 88 -0.90 12.55 44.63
N GLY A 89 -1.36 13.81 44.57
CA GLY A 89 -2.06 14.36 43.41
C GLY A 89 -1.21 14.41 42.15
N ALA A 90 0.08 14.76 42.27
CA ALA A 90 1.02 14.77 41.15
C ALA A 90 1.33 13.36 40.63
N VAL A 91 1.46 12.36 41.51
CA VAL A 91 1.66 10.95 41.10
C VAL A 91 0.41 10.39 40.42
N LEU A 92 -0.80 10.72 40.89
CA LEU A 92 -2.06 10.33 40.25
C LEU A 92 -2.31 11.05 38.91
N LEU A 93 -1.86 12.29 38.76
CA LEU A 93 -1.88 13.03 37.49
C LEU A 93 -0.88 12.48 36.47
N VAL A 94 0.29 12.00 36.90
CA VAL A 94 1.27 11.35 36.01
C VAL A 94 0.82 9.94 35.61
N ALA A 95 0.18 9.19 36.50
CA ALA A 95 -0.39 7.87 36.20
C ALA A 95 -1.61 7.94 35.27
N GLY A 96 -2.32 9.08 35.23
CA GLY A 96 -3.47 9.31 34.33
C GLY A 96 -3.10 9.72 32.90
N CYS A 97 -1.82 9.97 32.59
CA CYS A 97 -1.38 10.45 31.28
C CYS A 97 -0.69 9.41 30.40
N THR A 98 -0.50 8.18 30.87
CA THR A 98 -0.14 7.07 29.97
C THR A 98 -1.42 6.49 29.38
N ALA A 99 -2.08 7.27 28.51
CA ALA A 99 -2.90 6.64 27.49
C ALA A 99 -1.91 5.80 26.67
N ALA A 100 -1.88 4.49 26.90
CA ALA A 100 -1.15 3.59 26.05
C ALA A 100 -1.63 3.86 24.62
N GLU A 101 -0.74 4.37 23.76
CA GLU A 101 -1.03 4.45 22.33
C GLU A 101 -1.44 3.03 21.93
N ALA A 102 -2.66 2.90 21.37
CA ALA A 102 -3.13 1.61 20.91
C ALA A 102 -2.05 1.02 20.00
N PRO A 103 -1.67 -0.26 20.18
CA PRO A 103 -0.64 -0.86 19.34
C PRO A 103 -1.02 -0.64 17.87
N TRP A 104 -0.08 -0.11 17.09
CA TRP A 104 -0.30 0.13 15.67
C TRP A 104 -0.80 -1.16 15.02
N SER A 105 -2.03 -1.15 14.53
CA SER A 105 -2.62 -2.23 13.75
C SER A 105 -2.55 -1.84 12.28
N PRO A 106 -2.06 -2.72 11.39
CA PRO A 106 -2.13 -2.48 9.96
C PRO A 106 -3.57 -2.18 9.54
N ASP A 107 -3.76 -1.22 8.64
CA ASP A 107 -5.06 -0.98 8.01
C ASP A 107 -5.50 -2.27 7.28
N PRO A 108 -6.66 -2.87 7.63
CA PRO A 108 -7.12 -4.11 7.03
C PRO A 108 -7.23 -4.05 5.50
N ALA A 109 -7.57 -2.88 4.94
CA ALA A 109 -7.66 -2.70 3.50
C ALA A 109 -6.27 -2.74 2.85
N GLU A 110 -5.27 -2.12 3.48
CA GLU A 110 -3.88 -2.17 3.01
C GLU A 110 -3.32 -3.58 3.08
N ALA A 111 -3.60 -4.30 4.18
CA ALA A 111 -3.17 -5.67 4.36
C ALA A 111 -3.75 -6.59 3.28
N ALA A 112 -5.03 -6.42 2.93
CA ALA A 112 -5.67 -7.17 1.85
C ALA A 112 -5.04 -6.86 0.48
N GLN A 113 -4.80 -5.58 0.17
CA GLN A 113 -4.15 -5.16 -1.08
C GLN A 113 -2.70 -5.67 -1.19
N LEU A 114 -1.98 -5.76 -0.07
CA LEU A 114 -0.64 -6.32 -0.04
C LEU A 114 -0.65 -7.85 -0.24
N ASP A 115 -1.67 -8.54 0.28
CA ASP A 115 -1.87 -9.97 0.05
C ASP A 115 -2.22 -10.26 -1.41
N ASP A 116 -3.09 -9.44 -2.02
CA ASP A 116 -3.36 -9.52 -3.47
C ASP A 116 -2.08 -9.37 -4.27
N PHE A 117 -1.28 -8.34 -3.97
CA PHE A 117 -0.03 -8.08 -4.66
C PHE A 117 0.93 -9.27 -4.54
N ARG A 118 1.06 -9.82 -3.33
CA ARG A 118 1.84 -11.03 -3.09
C ARG A 118 1.35 -12.19 -3.96
N ARG A 119 0.04 -12.45 -3.98
CA ARG A 119 -0.57 -13.54 -4.74
C ARG A 119 -0.32 -13.37 -6.24
N LEU A 120 -0.58 -12.19 -6.79
CA LEU A 120 -0.40 -11.89 -8.21
C LEU A 120 1.05 -12.08 -8.66
N VAL A 121 2.02 -11.59 -7.89
CA VAL A 121 3.44 -11.58 -8.28
C VAL A 121 4.15 -12.90 -7.94
N PHE A 122 3.90 -13.46 -6.76
CA PHE A 122 4.68 -14.59 -6.22
C PHE A 122 3.90 -15.90 -6.16
N GLY A 123 2.58 -15.87 -6.28
CA GLY A 123 1.74 -17.06 -6.17
C GLY A 123 1.79 -17.69 -4.76
N SER A 124 1.58 -19.01 -4.69
CA SER A 124 1.59 -19.78 -3.44
C SER A 124 2.95 -20.41 -3.10
N GLY A 125 3.92 -20.32 -4.01
CA GLY A 125 5.22 -21.00 -3.91
C GLY A 125 6.41 -20.06 -3.75
N PRO A 126 7.63 -20.60 -3.65
CA PRO A 126 8.83 -19.79 -3.78
C PRO A 126 8.91 -19.21 -5.19
N GLY A 127 9.19 -17.92 -5.27
CA GLY A 127 9.31 -17.20 -6.52
C GLY A 127 10.02 -15.87 -6.29
N GLN A 128 10.55 -15.30 -7.37
CA GLN A 128 11.19 -14.00 -7.35
C GLN A 128 10.49 -13.07 -8.33
N LEU A 129 10.46 -11.78 -7.99
CA LEU A 129 9.74 -10.77 -8.76
C LEU A 129 10.33 -10.67 -10.18
N ALA A 130 9.49 -10.89 -11.17
CA ALA A 130 9.80 -10.68 -12.58
C ALA A 130 9.00 -9.50 -13.11
N LYS A 131 9.66 -8.57 -13.80
CA LYS A 131 8.98 -7.47 -14.51
C LYS A 131 9.80 -6.98 -15.69
N TRP A 132 9.17 -6.28 -16.61
CA TRP A 132 9.88 -5.63 -17.70
C TRP A 132 10.78 -4.51 -17.17
N GLN A 133 11.94 -4.35 -17.79
CA GLN A 133 12.88 -3.25 -17.50
C GLN A 133 13.24 -2.48 -18.78
N GLN A 134 12.68 -2.90 -19.92
CA GLN A 134 12.92 -2.35 -21.25
C GLN A 134 11.57 -1.96 -21.88
N PRO A 135 11.57 -1.09 -22.90
CA PRO A 135 10.37 -0.80 -23.68
C PRO A 135 9.70 -2.07 -24.22
N ILE A 136 8.38 -2.08 -24.20
CA ILE A 136 7.55 -3.15 -24.73
C ILE A 136 7.12 -2.74 -26.14
N ARG A 137 7.51 -3.52 -27.12
CA ARG A 137 7.14 -3.36 -28.54
C ARG A 137 6.14 -4.46 -28.87
N VAL A 138 4.90 -4.08 -29.10
CA VAL A 138 3.76 -4.99 -29.20
C VAL A 138 3.39 -5.20 -30.66
N ALA A 139 3.32 -6.45 -31.11
CA ALA A 139 2.70 -6.78 -32.40
C ALA A 139 1.34 -7.43 -32.19
N LEU A 140 0.30 -6.81 -32.75
CA LEU A 140 -1.03 -7.40 -32.90
C LEU A 140 -1.06 -8.26 -34.16
N VAL A 141 -1.00 -9.58 -33.98
CA VAL A 141 -0.93 -10.53 -35.07
C VAL A 141 -2.33 -11.05 -35.38
N ASP A 142 -2.74 -10.85 -36.64
CA ASP A 142 -4.05 -11.22 -37.19
C ASP A 142 -5.26 -10.66 -36.42
N ALA A 143 -5.10 -9.52 -35.74
CA ALA A 143 -6.24 -8.75 -35.23
C ALA A 143 -7.21 -8.39 -36.38
N THR A 144 -8.45 -8.85 -36.25
CA THR A 144 -9.41 -8.98 -37.34
C THR A 144 -10.27 -7.73 -37.55
N SER A 145 -10.43 -6.89 -36.52
CA SER A 145 -11.21 -5.66 -36.59
C SER A 145 -10.45 -4.42 -36.11
N GLU A 146 -10.86 -3.23 -36.57
CA GLU A 146 -10.36 -1.96 -36.02
C GLU A 146 -10.79 -1.78 -34.56
N GLY A 147 -11.94 -2.34 -34.16
CA GLY A 147 -12.39 -2.34 -32.77
C GLY A 147 -11.42 -3.04 -31.83
N GLU A 148 -10.94 -4.24 -32.20
CA GLU A 148 -9.93 -4.98 -31.43
C GLU A 148 -8.62 -4.20 -31.32
N ARG A 149 -8.17 -3.58 -32.42
CA ARG A 149 -6.94 -2.75 -32.44
C ARG A 149 -7.07 -1.55 -31.52
N GLU A 150 -8.20 -0.87 -31.57
CA GLU A 150 -8.47 0.32 -30.78
C GLU A 150 -8.60 0.00 -29.29
N ILE A 151 -9.24 -1.13 -28.93
CA ILE A 151 -9.23 -1.67 -27.57
C ILE A 151 -7.79 -1.93 -27.10
N ALA A 152 -6.98 -2.63 -27.92
CA ALA A 152 -5.60 -2.94 -27.58
C ALA A 152 -4.76 -1.69 -27.37
N ARG A 153 -4.86 -0.70 -28.27
CA ARG A 153 -4.14 0.58 -28.17
C ARG A 153 -4.49 1.33 -26.90
N ARG A 154 -5.78 1.44 -26.54
CA ARG A 154 -6.19 2.06 -25.28
C ARG A 154 -5.63 1.33 -24.06
N HIS A 155 -5.68 0.00 -24.08
CA HIS A 155 -5.15 -0.81 -22.99
C HIS A 155 -3.63 -0.63 -22.85
N PHE A 156 -2.87 -0.65 -23.95
CA PHE A 156 -1.42 -0.45 -23.93
C PHE A 156 -1.02 0.96 -23.52
N ALA A 157 -1.78 1.98 -23.91
CA ALA A 157 -1.59 3.34 -23.39
C ALA A 157 -1.78 3.37 -21.86
N ALA A 158 -2.81 2.71 -21.34
CA ALA A 158 -3.00 2.60 -19.89
C ALA A 158 -1.84 1.84 -19.21
N LEU A 159 -1.33 0.75 -19.79
CA LEU A 159 -0.16 0.06 -19.25
C LEU A 159 1.11 0.92 -19.28
N ALA A 160 1.31 1.72 -20.33
CA ALA A 160 2.42 2.67 -20.39
C ALA A 160 2.33 3.70 -19.25
N ASP A 161 1.16 4.30 -19.05
CA ASP A 161 0.92 5.28 -17.99
C ASP A 161 1.11 4.68 -16.58
N LEU A 162 0.60 3.46 -16.34
CA LEU A 162 0.68 2.81 -15.04
C LEU A 162 2.08 2.30 -14.69
N SER A 163 2.84 1.86 -15.69
CA SER A 163 4.17 1.26 -15.50
C SER A 163 5.33 2.24 -15.64
N GLY A 164 5.11 3.38 -16.31
CA GLY A 164 6.17 4.30 -16.72
C GLY A 164 7.09 3.76 -17.82
N LEU A 165 6.76 2.62 -18.43
CA LEU A 165 7.48 2.07 -19.58
C LEU A 165 6.90 2.62 -20.89
N ALA A 166 7.75 2.73 -21.91
CA ALA A 166 7.28 2.89 -23.27
C ALA A 166 6.63 1.57 -23.74
N VAL A 167 5.39 1.66 -24.22
CA VAL A 167 4.62 0.54 -24.79
C VAL A 167 4.13 0.97 -26.16
N ASP A 168 4.81 0.50 -27.21
CA ASP A 168 4.62 0.96 -28.59
C ASP A 168 4.19 -0.19 -29.51
N GLU A 169 3.35 0.09 -30.50
CA GLU A 169 3.01 -0.88 -31.55
C GLU A 169 4.21 -1.10 -32.49
N ALA A 170 4.44 -2.35 -32.88
CA ALA A 170 5.52 -2.76 -33.76
C ALA A 170 5.10 -3.91 -34.69
N THR A 171 5.86 -4.13 -35.76
CA THR A 171 5.73 -5.35 -36.57
C THR A 171 6.36 -6.56 -35.87
N PRO A 172 5.92 -7.81 -36.13
CA PRO A 172 6.44 -9.00 -35.45
C PRO A 172 7.97 -9.13 -35.38
N PRO A 173 8.76 -8.83 -36.44
CA PRO A 173 10.23 -8.92 -36.36
C PRO A 173 10.89 -7.99 -35.33
N GLY A 174 10.22 -6.89 -34.96
CA GLY A 174 10.72 -5.91 -33.99
C GLY A 174 10.06 -6.01 -32.62
N ALA A 175 9.04 -6.86 -32.46
CA ALA A 175 8.25 -6.97 -31.25
C ALA A 175 8.92 -7.87 -30.19
N ASN A 176 8.72 -7.53 -28.93
CA ASN A 176 9.02 -8.40 -27.79
C ASN A 176 7.75 -8.83 -27.02
N LEU A 177 6.57 -8.32 -27.39
CA LEU A 177 5.28 -8.87 -27.02
C LEU A 177 4.49 -9.18 -28.29
N LEU A 178 4.15 -10.45 -28.50
CA LEU A 178 3.26 -10.87 -29.60
C LEU A 178 1.87 -11.17 -29.04
N VAL A 179 0.83 -10.57 -29.61
CA VAL A 179 -0.55 -10.83 -29.25
C VAL A 179 -1.27 -11.39 -30.46
N PHE A 180 -1.64 -12.66 -30.38
CA PHE A 180 -2.27 -13.42 -31.46
C PHE A 180 -3.78 -13.48 -31.27
N PHE A 181 -4.51 -13.18 -32.34
CA PHE A 181 -5.97 -13.27 -32.41
C PHE A 181 -6.33 -14.43 -33.34
N ALA A 182 -7.04 -15.44 -32.84
CA ALA A 182 -7.40 -16.61 -33.63
C ALA A 182 -8.58 -17.39 -33.06
N ASP A 183 -9.40 -17.99 -33.93
CA ASP A 183 -10.51 -18.84 -33.51
C ASP A 183 -10.01 -20.13 -32.84
N ASP A 184 -8.90 -20.68 -33.34
CA ASP A 184 -8.14 -21.78 -32.70
C ASP A 184 -6.74 -21.30 -32.31
N PRO A 185 -6.54 -20.82 -31.07
CA PRO A 185 -5.26 -20.30 -30.61
C PRO A 185 -4.17 -21.37 -30.50
N ILE A 186 -4.51 -22.66 -30.31
CA ILE A 186 -3.51 -23.74 -30.22
C ILE A 186 -2.94 -24.06 -31.59
N ASP A 187 -3.82 -24.28 -32.56
CA ASP A 187 -3.42 -24.53 -33.94
C ASP A 187 -2.68 -23.31 -34.51
N TYR A 188 -3.16 -22.10 -34.17
CA TYR A 188 -2.49 -20.86 -34.54
C TYR A 188 -1.09 -20.73 -33.93
N ALA A 189 -0.91 -21.07 -32.64
CA ALA A 189 0.40 -21.13 -31.99
C ALA A 189 1.36 -22.07 -32.75
N ARG A 190 0.90 -23.27 -33.11
CA ARG A 190 1.70 -24.25 -33.86
C ARG A 190 2.12 -23.74 -35.24
N ARG A 191 1.22 -23.10 -35.99
CA ARG A 191 1.53 -22.50 -37.30
C ARG A 191 2.53 -21.35 -37.21
N HIS A 192 2.42 -20.53 -36.18
CA HIS A 192 3.23 -19.31 -36.02
C HIS A 192 4.43 -19.49 -35.08
N ARG A 193 4.73 -20.73 -34.67
CA ARG A 193 5.82 -21.05 -33.76
C ARG A 193 7.16 -20.45 -34.19
N GLY A 194 7.40 -20.26 -35.49
CA GLY A 194 8.62 -19.63 -36.02
C GLY A 194 8.91 -18.23 -35.44
N LEU A 195 7.89 -17.51 -34.97
CA LEU A 195 8.05 -16.18 -34.36
C LEU A 195 8.65 -16.22 -32.95
N TYR A 196 8.48 -17.32 -32.21
CA TYR A 196 8.85 -17.38 -30.79
C TYR A 196 9.59 -18.66 -30.37
N SER A 197 9.68 -19.69 -31.23
CA SER A 197 10.26 -21.00 -30.87
C SER A 197 11.74 -20.92 -30.54
N HIS A 198 12.44 -19.89 -31.00
CA HIS A 198 13.83 -19.62 -30.62
C HIS A 198 13.99 -19.31 -29.12
N ARG A 199 12.90 -18.99 -28.41
CA ARG A 199 12.86 -18.81 -26.94
C ARG A 199 12.54 -20.10 -26.20
N VAL A 200 12.06 -21.14 -26.89
CA VAL A 200 11.60 -22.39 -26.26
C VAL A 200 12.77 -23.36 -26.13
N THR A 201 13.26 -23.56 -24.90
CA THR A 201 14.39 -24.46 -24.62
C THR A 201 14.01 -25.94 -24.71
N ASP A 202 12.80 -26.31 -24.27
CA ASP A 202 12.26 -27.67 -24.38
C ASP A 202 10.97 -27.67 -25.21
N PRO A 203 11.05 -27.98 -26.52
CA PRO A 203 9.90 -28.00 -27.40
C PRO A 203 8.83 -29.03 -27.00
N ARG A 204 9.22 -30.18 -26.43
CA ARG A 204 8.25 -31.22 -26.05
C ARG A 204 7.44 -30.77 -24.85
N HIS A 205 8.11 -30.21 -23.84
CA HIS A 205 7.42 -29.64 -22.69
C HIS A 205 6.50 -28.48 -23.11
N PHE A 206 6.97 -27.62 -24.02
CA PHE A 206 6.14 -26.52 -24.54
C PHE A 206 4.89 -27.01 -25.28
N GLU A 207 4.98 -28.07 -26.08
CA GLU A 207 3.79 -28.68 -26.71
C GLU A 207 2.83 -29.27 -25.67
N SER A 208 3.33 -29.86 -24.57
CA SER A 208 2.47 -30.29 -23.47
C SER A 208 1.74 -29.11 -22.83
N LEU A 209 2.44 -28.01 -22.58
CA LEU A 209 1.83 -26.77 -22.07
C LEU A 209 0.76 -26.24 -23.02
N LEU A 210 1.02 -26.22 -24.34
CA LEU A 210 -0.01 -25.84 -25.31
C LEU A 210 -1.22 -26.77 -25.25
N ALA A 211 -1.01 -28.09 -25.17
CA ALA A 211 -2.11 -29.06 -25.12
C ALA A 211 -3.00 -28.88 -23.88
N GLU A 212 -2.42 -28.53 -22.73
CA GLU A 212 -3.17 -28.22 -21.50
C GLU A 212 -4.09 -27.00 -21.62
N ARG A 213 -3.89 -26.16 -22.64
CA ARG A 213 -4.63 -24.91 -22.89
C ARG A 213 -5.68 -25.04 -24.01
N ALA A 214 -5.96 -26.26 -24.46
CA ALA A 214 -6.86 -26.51 -25.60
C ALA A 214 -8.24 -25.85 -25.46
N ASP A 215 -8.80 -25.89 -24.24
CA ASP A 215 -10.12 -25.34 -23.94
C ASP A 215 -10.08 -23.90 -23.42
N SER A 216 -8.89 -23.32 -23.27
CA SER A 216 -8.72 -21.95 -22.76
C SER A 216 -9.26 -20.93 -23.76
N THR A 217 -9.90 -19.89 -23.22
CA THR A 217 -10.31 -18.71 -23.99
C THR A 217 -9.13 -17.82 -24.35
N CYS A 218 -8.13 -17.78 -23.47
CA CYS A 218 -6.87 -17.09 -23.73
C CYS A 218 -5.78 -17.67 -22.82
N PHE A 219 -4.52 -17.45 -23.22
CA PHE A 219 -3.36 -17.86 -22.45
C PHE A 219 -2.12 -17.09 -22.91
N GLY A 220 -1.08 -17.05 -22.07
CA GLY A 220 0.19 -16.43 -22.44
C GLY A 220 1.41 -17.11 -21.83
N PHE A 221 2.54 -16.97 -22.53
CA PHE A 221 3.85 -17.41 -22.07
C PHE A 221 4.78 -16.21 -21.94
N LEU A 222 5.70 -16.26 -20.98
CA LEU A 222 6.79 -15.29 -20.86
C LEU A 222 8.13 -15.98 -20.79
N TRP A 223 9.16 -15.23 -21.19
CA TRP A 223 10.56 -15.57 -21.08
C TRP A 223 11.33 -14.38 -20.52
N GLY A 224 12.47 -14.71 -19.92
CA GLY A 224 13.25 -13.75 -19.14
C GLY A 224 12.61 -13.53 -17.77
N GLY A 225 13.42 -13.58 -16.72
CA GLY A 225 13.02 -13.22 -15.37
C GLY A 225 12.06 -14.18 -14.65
N TRP A 226 11.37 -15.11 -15.29
CA TRP A 226 10.41 -16.00 -14.60
C TRP A 226 10.80 -17.48 -14.73
N PRO A 227 10.61 -18.31 -13.68
CA PRO A 227 10.18 -17.97 -12.30
C PRO A 227 11.32 -17.49 -11.39
N SER A 228 12.55 -17.45 -11.91
CA SER A 228 13.78 -17.15 -11.16
C SER A 228 14.02 -15.67 -10.85
N GLY A 229 13.03 -14.81 -11.04
CA GLY A 229 13.18 -13.36 -10.95
C GLY A 229 14.07 -12.73 -12.04
N GLY A 230 13.91 -11.43 -12.26
CA GLY A 230 14.71 -10.66 -13.21
C GLY A 230 13.90 -9.89 -14.24
N GLY A 231 14.58 -9.48 -15.31
CA GLY A 231 13.97 -8.74 -16.41
C GLY A 231 13.21 -9.67 -17.36
N ILE A 232 11.91 -9.41 -17.54
CA ILE A 232 11.13 -10.00 -18.62
C ILE A 232 11.64 -9.41 -19.94
N ASP A 233 11.85 -10.27 -20.94
CA ASP A 233 12.36 -9.83 -22.24
C ASP A 233 11.55 -10.30 -23.44
N PHE A 234 10.59 -11.21 -23.25
CA PHE A 234 9.68 -11.63 -24.29
C PHE A 234 8.42 -12.25 -23.74
N ALA A 235 7.30 -12.03 -24.41
CA ALA A 235 6.05 -12.71 -24.10
C ALA A 235 5.21 -12.94 -25.36
N VAL A 236 4.38 -13.96 -25.30
CA VAL A 236 3.33 -14.21 -26.28
C VAL A 236 2.00 -14.37 -25.56
N VAL A 237 0.94 -13.83 -26.15
CA VAL A 237 -0.44 -13.92 -25.68
C VAL A 237 -1.29 -14.42 -26.82
N PHE A 238 -2.20 -15.33 -26.54
CA PHE A 238 -3.16 -15.87 -27.50
C PHE A 238 -4.58 -15.58 -27.00
N VAL A 239 -5.38 -14.95 -27.85
CA VAL A 239 -6.76 -14.56 -27.59
C VAL A 239 -7.67 -15.28 -28.58
N ARG A 240 -8.64 -16.04 -28.04
CA ARG A 240 -9.62 -16.73 -28.87
C ARG A 240 -10.68 -15.75 -29.39
N THR A 241 -10.80 -15.63 -30.71
CA THR A 241 -11.69 -14.66 -31.37
C THR A 241 -13.11 -15.15 -31.64
N ASP A 242 -13.37 -16.46 -31.55
CA ASP A 242 -14.71 -17.06 -31.73
C ASP A 242 -15.69 -16.79 -30.57
N ARG A 243 -15.36 -15.83 -29.70
CA ARG A 243 -16.12 -15.44 -28.51
C ARG A 243 -16.74 -14.06 -28.70
N GLY A 244 -17.63 -13.67 -27.78
CA GLY A 244 -18.21 -12.32 -27.81
C GLY A 244 -17.16 -11.23 -27.57
N GLU A 245 -17.36 -10.04 -28.15
CA GLU A 245 -16.43 -8.90 -28.09
C GLU A 245 -15.92 -8.60 -26.66
N ARG A 246 -16.84 -8.62 -25.68
CA ARG A 246 -16.51 -8.43 -24.26
C ARG A 246 -15.52 -9.47 -23.73
N THR A 247 -15.67 -10.73 -24.13
CA THR A 247 -14.77 -11.81 -23.74
C THR A 247 -13.40 -11.66 -24.37
N VAL A 248 -13.35 -11.31 -25.67
CA VAL A 248 -12.10 -11.03 -26.39
C VAL A 248 -11.36 -9.88 -25.71
N GLN A 249 -12.07 -8.80 -25.39
CA GLN A 249 -11.51 -7.65 -24.67
C GLN A 249 -10.97 -8.05 -23.30
N GLY A 250 -11.77 -8.71 -22.46
CA GLY A 250 -11.33 -9.13 -21.13
C GLY A 250 -10.09 -10.04 -21.18
N CYS A 251 -10.06 -10.98 -22.13
CA CYS A 251 -8.91 -11.86 -22.35
C CYS A 251 -7.65 -11.11 -22.78
N LEU A 252 -7.80 -10.15 -23.69
CA LEU A 252 -6.70 -9.28 -24.10
C LEU A 252 -6.15 -8.55 -22.87
N VAL A 253 -7.00 -7.80 -22.15
CA VAL A 253 -6.62 -7.00 -20.98
C VAL A 253 -5.97 -7.86 -19.90
N GLN A 254 -6.59 -8.99 -19.53
CA GLN A 254 -6.07 -9.89 -18.49
C GLN A 254 -4.68 -10.40 -18.86
N GLN A 255 -4.55 -11.04 -20.02
CA GLN A 255 -3.31 -11.72 -20.38
C GLN A 255 -2.17 -10.72 -20.61
N THR A 256 -2.43 -9.58 -21.26
CA THR A 256 -1.38 -8.56 -21.46
C THR A 256 -0.99 -7.85 -20.17
N THR A 257 -1.91 -7.72 -19.21
CA THR A 257 -1.55 -7.22 -17.87
C THR A 257 -0.78 -8.26 -17.06
N GLN A 258 -1.16 -9.54 -17.13
CA GLN A 258 -0.46 -10.62 -16.44
C GLN A 258 0.99 -10.72 -16.92
N VAL A 259 1.24 -10.66 -18.23
CA VAL A 259 2.62 -10.73 -18.77
C VAL A 259 3.49 -9.52 -18.38
N MET A 260 2.94 -8.49 -17.73
CA MET A 260 3.74 -7.44 -17.09
C MET A 260 4.53 -7.93 -15.86
N GLY A 261 4.14 -9.06 -15.28
CA GLY A 261 4.73 -9.65 -14.06
C GLY A 261 3.72 -10.11 -13.01
N LEU A 262 2.43 -9.88 -13.24
CA LEU A 262 1.30 -10.26 -12.34
C LEU A 262 0.74 -11.62 -12.77
N ARG A 263 1.56 -12.68 -12.68
CA ARG A 263 1.34 -13.95 -13.40
C ARG A 263 0.28 -14.89 -12.84
N HIS A 264 -0.30 -14.57 -11.68
CA HIS A 264 -1.26 -15.44 -11.00
C HIS A 264 -2.63 -14.78 -10.88
N ASP A 265 -3.63 -15.59 -10.61
CA ASP A 265 -5.01 -15.15 -10.47
C ASP A 265 -5.37 -14.86 -9.00
N LEU A 266 -6.32 -13.96 -8.81
CA LEU A 266 -6.99 -13.70 -7.53
C LEU A 266 -8.15 -14.68 -7.32
N ASP A 267 -8.89 -14.50 -6.22
CA ASP A 267 -10.12 -15.23 -5.99
C ASP A 267 -11.16 -14.93 -7.09
N PRO A 268 -11.94 -15.92 -7.58
CA PRO A 268 -12.99 -15.69 -8.57
C PRO A 268 -14.02 -14.61 -8.17
N GLU A 269 -14.25 -14.41 -6.87
CA GLU A 269 -15.15 -13.39 -6.34
C GLU A 269 -14.50 -12.00 -6.24
N ALA A 270 -13.19 -11.87 -6.48
CA ALA A 270 -12.52 -10.58 -6.50
C ALA A 270 -13.02 -9.68 -7.64
N ASP A 271 -13.31 -8.42 -7.32
CA ASP A 271 -13.59 -7.39 -8.31
C ASP A 271 -12.30 -6.96 -9.02
N SER A 272 -11.88 -7.73 -10.01
CA SER A 272 -10.57 -7.62 -10.67
C SER A 272 -10.55 -8.40 -11.99
N ILE A 273 -9.79 -7.90 -12.97
CA ILE A 273 -9.48 -8.65 -14.19
C ILE A 273 -8.72 -9.96 -13.90
N PHE A 274 -7.97 -10.04 -12.80
CA PHE A 274 -7.23 -11.23 -12.37
C PHE A 274 -8.10 -12.29 -11.69
N SER A 275 -9.41 -12.09 -11.56
CA SER A 275 -10.31 -13.10 -10.97
C SER A 275 -10.64 -14.26 -11.91
N ASP A 276 -10.32 -14.13 -13.20
CA ASP A 276 -10.67 -15.09 -14.27
C ASP A 276 -12.19 -15.44 -14.32
N SER A 277 -13.03 -14.59 -13.72
CA SER A 277 -14.49 -14.81 -13.61
C SER A 277 -15.28 -14.34 -14.83
N GLY A 278 -14.65 -13.57 -15.73
CA GLY A 278 -15.30 -12.91 -16.86
C GLY A 278 -16.22 -11.74 -16.47
N ARG A 279 -16.24 -11.32 -15.20
CA ARG A 279 -17.04 -10.18 -14.73
C ARG A 279 -16.47 -8.83 -15.15
N GLN A 280 -15.14 -8.74 -15.25
CA GLN A 280 -14.43 -7.55 -15.71
C GLN A 280 -13.90 -7.77 -17.12
N ASP A 281 -13.98 -6.74 -17.95
CA ASP A 281 -13.41 -6.69 -19.29
C ASP A 281 -12.39 -5.56 -19.45
N ASP A 282 -12.14 -4.77 -18.40
CA ASP A 282 -11.11 -3.73 -18.37
C ASP A 282 -10.46 -3.67 -16.98
N LEU A 283 -9.37 -2.91 -16.87
CA LEU A 283 -8.65 -2.68 -15.61
C LEU A 283 -9.53 -1.93 -14.61
N THR A 284 -9.82 -2.58 -13.49
CA THR A 284 -10.39 -1.93 -12.31
C THR A 284 -9.36 -1.04 -11.62
N GLU A 285 -9.80 -0.16 -10.71
CA GLU A 285 -8.88 0.63 -9.87
C GLU A 285 -7.97 -0.26 -9.01
N ARG A 286 -8.44 -1.45 -8.62
CA ARG A 286 -7.63 -2.44 -7.92
C ARG A 286 -6.51 -2.94 -8.82
N ASP A 287 -6.81 -3.30 -10.06
CA ASP A 287 -5.82 -3.78 -11.04
C ASP A 287 -4.78 -2.71 -11.36
N ARG A 288 -5.23 -1.46 -11.57
CA ARG A 288 -4.37 -0.29 -11.80
C ARG A 288 -3.39 -0.08 -10.64
N LEU A 289 -3.86 -0.20 -9.40
CA LEU A 289 -3.01 -0.10 -8.22
C LEU A 289 -1.94 -1.21 -8.19
N MET A 290 -2.29 -2.45 -8.55
CA MET A 290 -1.33 -3.56 -8.58
C MET A 290 -0.23 -3.35 -9.64
N VAL A 291 -0.59 -2.84 -10.83
CA VAL A 291 0.39 -2.50 -11.87
C VAL A 291 1.32 -1.37 -11.39
N ARG A 292 0.76 -0.28 -10.85
CA ARG A 292 1.57 0.83 -10.30
C ARG A 292 2.50 0.36 -9.19
N LEU A 293 2.01 -0.50 -8.30
CA LEU A 293 2.81 -1.07 -7.22
C LEU A 293 3.95 -1.93 -7.78
N LEU A 294 3.68 -2.85 -8.72
CA LEU A 294 4.71 -3.68 -9.36
C LEU A 294 5.84 -2.82 -9.96
N TYR A 295 5.48 -1.69 -10.56
CA TYR A 295 6.41 -0.79 -11.24
C TYR A 295 6.94 0.34 -10.36
N ASP A 296 6.65 0.35 -9.05
CA ASP A 296 7.30 1.28 -8.12
C ASP A 296 8.83 1.12 -8.24
N PRO A 297 9.59 2.21 -8.45
CA PRO A 297 11.04 2.15 -8.67
C PRO A 297 11.82 1.51 -7.52
N ARG A 298 11.26 1.47 -6.31
CA ARG A 298 11.88 0.84 -5.14
C ARG A 298 11.83 -0.68 -5.22
N LEU A 299 10.80 -1.26 -5.84
CA LEU A 299 10.72 -2.71 -6.05
C LEU A 299 11.62 -3.13 -7.20
N LYS A 300 12.66 -3.92 -6.90
CA LYS A 300 13.62 -4.40 -7.91
C LYS A 300 13.24 -5.79 -8.40
N PRO A 301 13.48 -6.13 -9.68
CA PRO A 301 13.33 -7.51 -10.13
C PRO A 301 14.36 -8.42 -9.45
N GLY A 302 14.04 -9.70 -9.30
CA GLY A 302 14.93 -10.71 -8.72
C GLY A 302 14.78 -10.91 -7.21
N VAL A 303 14.10 -10.01 -6.51
CA VAL A 303 13.90 -10.12 -5.05
C VAL A 303 12.79 -11.12 -4.74
N ASP A 304 12.88 -11.81 -3.60
CA ASP A 304 11.80 -12.64 -3.09
C ASP A 304 10.75 -11.83 -2.31
N TRP A 305 9.71 -12.50 -1.79
CA TRP A 305 8.68 -11.80 -1.02
C TRP A 305 9.19 -11.19 0.29
N ALA A 306 10.13 -11.86 0.99
CA ALA A 306 10.64 -11.35 2.27
C ALA A 306 11.40 -10.03 2.07
N GLU A 307 12.10 -9.91 0.94
CA GLU A 307 12.76 -8.68 0.52
C GLU A 307 11.79 -7.63 -0.05
N ALA A 308 10.78 -8.07 -0.82
CA ALA A 308 9.82 -7.17 -1.46
C ALA A 308 8.80 -6.57 -0.49
N GLU A 309 8.33 -7.32 0.50
CA GLU A 309 7.22 -6.97 1.38
C GLU A 309 7.35 -5.58 2.04
N PRO A 310 8.46 -5.24 2.73
CA PRO A 310 8.56 -3.95 3.40
C PRO A 310 8.58 -2.79 2.39
N VAL A 311 9.14 -3.02 1.20
CA VAL A 311 9.19 -2.04 0.12
C VAL A 311 7.81 -1.86 -0.52
N ALA A 312 7.13 -2.97 -0.79
CA ALA A 312 5.79 -2.99 -1.37
C ALA A 312 4.77 -2.33 -0.42
N ARG A 313 4.85 -2.60 0.88
CA ARG A 313 3.99 -1.95 1.88
C ARG A 313 4.19 -0.44 1.90
N ALA A 314 5.44 0.03 1.96
CA ALA A 314 5.73 1.46 1.92
C ALA A 314 5.23 2.12 0.63
N ALA A 315 5.43 1.46 -0.51
CA ALA A 315 4.96 1.96 -1.80
C ALA A 315 3.43 2.00 -1.90
N LEU A 316 2.76 0.95 -1.44
CA LEU A 316 1.32 0.88 -1.41
C LEU A 316 0.71 2.00 -0.55
N HIS A 317 1.28 2.25 0.63
CA HIS A 317 0.84 3.34 1.50
C HIS A 317 0.92 4.71 0.78
N ASP A 318 2.02 4.99 0.09
CA ASP A 318 2.20 6.24 -0.66
C ASP A 318 1.19 6.36 -1.81
N LEU A 319 1.02 5.30 -2.61
CA LEU A 319 0.08 5.27 -3.73
C LEU A 319 -1.37 5.49 -3.28
N ARG A 320 -1.77 4.93 -2.13
CA ARG A 320 -3.11 5.13 -1.54
C ARG A 320 -3.32 6.58 -1.11
N ALA A 321 -2.29 7.22 -0.55
CA ALA A 321 -2.36 8.62 -0.13
C ALA A 321 -2.54 9.57 -1.32
N GLU A 322 -1.90 9.28 -2.47
CA GLU A 322 -2.06 10.05 -3.70
C GLU A 322 -3.50 9.99 -4.24
N THR A 323 -4.07 8.80 -4.32
CA THR A 323 -5.44 8.58 -4.82
C THR A 323 -6.49 9.19 -3.88
N GLY A 324 -6.32 9.04 -2.56
CA GLY A 324 -7.19 9.67 -1.57
C GLY A 324 -7.12 11.20 -1.58
N GLY A 325 -5.95 11.77 -1.88
CA GLY A 325 -5.77 13.22 -2.03
C GLY A 325 -6.24 13.78 -3.39
N ALA A 326 -6.43 12.93 -4.40
CA ALA A 326 -7.05 13.30 -5.67
C ALA A 326 -8.59 13.30 -5.58
N ALA A 327 -9.18 12.35 -4.84
CA ALA A 327 -10.62 12.29 -4.62
C ALA A 327 -11.18 13.38 -3.66
N ALA A 328 -10.30 14.03 -2.88
CA ALA A 328 -10.66 15.08 -1.93
C ALA A 328 -10.52 16.52 -2.50
N ARG A 329 -10.13 16.67 -3.77
CA ARG A 329 -9.99 17.95 -4.48
C ARG A 329 -11.05 18.09 -5.56
#